data_AF-I3C3R0-F1
#
_entry.id   AF-I3C3R0-F1
#
_cell.length_a   1.000
_cell.length_b   1.000
_cell.length_c   1.000
_cell.angle_alpha   90.00
_cell.angle_beta   90.00
_cell.angle_gamma   90.00
#
_symmetry.space_group_name_H-M   'P 1'
#
loop_
_entity.id
_entity.type
_entity.pdbx_description
1 polymer ?
#
loop_
_entity_poly.entity_id
_entity_poly.type
_entity_poly.pdbx_seq_one_letter_code
_entity_poly.pdbx_strand_id
1 'polypeptide(L)'
;MNERKNIIVSLKSNLGESKKGIEKRIEFLKITITLNLVFTIISVGIIILSIIPELFDYEIFIWQKSGLMTILSLSLVINLPNQFFELKLLKHLKKINSEVEFEGIDKLNNELKSIVDKLNNGIKTSWSLIILVILIFIMGIWQIVSGNNPYWIFMKVPISLFYGMIILHFITTNRKLNKNINEAEKYCS
;
A
#
# COMPACT_ATOMS: atom_id res chain seq x y z
N MET A 1 -28.35 4.58 -1.02
CA MET A 1 -27.24 3.84 -1.69
C MET A 1 -26.39 4.64 -2.70
N ASN A 2 -26.99 5.57 -3.47
CA ASN A 2 -26.26 6.33 -4.50
C ASN A 2 -25.08 7.13 -3.95
N GLU A 3 -25.21 7.70 -2.75
CA GLU A 3 -24.14 8.39 -2.05
C GLU A 3 -22.91 7.50 -1.86
N ARG A 4 -23.11 6.26 -1.38
CA ARG A 4 -22.03 5.29 -1.18
C ARG A 4 -21.29 4.97 -2.46
N LYS A 5 -22.02 4.80 -3.58
CA LYS A 5 -21.42 4.60 -4.91
C LYS A 5 -20.57 5.81 -5.32
N ASN A 6 -21.08 7.02 -5.11
CA ASN A 6 -20.36 8.26 -5.42
C ASN A 6 -19.07 8.40 -4.58
N ILE A 7 -19.13 8.06 -3.28
CA ILE A 7 -17.95 8.06 -2.42
C ILE A 7 -16.89 7.09 -2.97
N ILE A 8 -17.27 5.87 -3.35
CA ILE A 8 -16.32 4.88 -3.90
C ILE A 8 -15.71 5.37 -5.22
N VAL A 9 -16.52 5.91 -6.12
CA VAL A 9 -16.05 6.41 -7.43
C VAL A 9 -15.15 7.64 -7.28
N SER A 10 -15.32 8.44 -6.22
CA SER A 10 -14.45 9.59 -5.92
C SER A 10 -13.01 9.22 -5.54
N LEU A 11 -12.72 7.93 -5.30
CA LEU A 11 -11.34 7.47 -5.07
C LEU A 11 -10.51 7.63 -6.34
N LYS A 12 -9.45 8.44 -6.26
CA LYS A 12 -8.47 8.63 -7.34
C LYS A 12 -7.66 7.36 -7.52
N SER A 13 -7.67 6.82 -8.74
CA SER A 13 -6.88 5.64 -9.11
C SER A 13 -5.38 5.92 -9.01
N ASN A 14 -4.64 5.04 -8.34
CA ASN A 14 -3.17 5.14 -8.29
C ASN A 14 -2.51 4.71 -9.60
N LEU A 15 -3.21 3.96 -10.46
CA LEU A 15 -2.70 3.46 -11.75
C LEU A 15 -3.20 4.31 -12.93
N GLY A 16 -3.81 5.46 -12.66
CA GLY A 16 -4.54 6.26 -13.65
C GLY A 16 -5.94 5.73 -13.93
N GLU A 17 -6.81 6.59 -14.46
CA GLU A 17 -8.15 6.18 -14.88
C GLU A 17 -8.05 5.43 -16.21
N SER A 18 -8.20 4.11 -16.17
CA SER A 18 -8.42 3.36 -17.40
C SER A 18 -9.78 3.76 -17.96
N LYS A 19 -9.87 4.17 -19.23
CA LYS A 19 -11.15 4.38 -19.95
C LYS A 19 -12.00 3.10 -20.09
N LYS A 20 -11.57 1.98 -19.51
CA LYS A 20 -12.25 0.68 -19.56
C LYS A 20 -13.17 0.54 -18.34
N GLY A 21 -14.32 -0.12 -18.52
CA GLY A 21 -15.34 -0.30 -17.47
C GLY A 21 -14.83 -0.98 -16.18
N ILE A 22 -15.64 -0.91 -15.11
CA ILE A 22 -15.31 -1.35 -13.74
C ILE A 22 -14.73 -2.78 -13.70
N GLU A 23 -15.25 -3.70 -14.52
CA GLU A 23 -14.78 -5.09 -14.54
C GLU A 23 -13.34 -5.24 -15.04
N LYS A 24 -13.02 -4.57 -16.16
CA LYS A 24 -11.66 -4.57 -16.71
C LYS A 24 -10.67 -3.90 -15.74
N ARG A 25 -11.12 -2.87 -15.01
CA ARG A 25 -10.31 -2.24 -13.95
C ARG A 25 -10.04 -3.21 -12.79
N ILE A 26 -11.04 -3.96 -12.34
CA ILE A 26 -10.88 -4.98 -11.29
C ILE A 26 -9.91 -6.08 -11.74
N GLU A 27 -10.02 -6.57 -12.97
CA GLU A 27 -9.14 -7.61 -13.50
C GLU A 27 -7.69 -7.12 -13.60
N PHE A 28 -7.49 -5.92 -14.17
CA PHE A 28 -6.17 -5.29 -14.23
C PHE A 28 -5.55 -5.12 -12.82
N LEU A 29 -6.31 -4.57 -11.87
CA LEU A 29 -5.84 -4.42 -10.49
C LEU A 29 -5.48 -5.76 -9.84
N LYS A 30 -6.26 -6.82 -10.05
CA LYS A 30 -5.92 -8.16 -9.51
C LYS A 30 -4.58 -8.64 -10.02
N ILE A 31 -4.33 -8.52 -11.33
CA ILE A 31 -3.07 -8.95 -11.95
C ILE A 31 -1.92 -8.10 -11.39
N THR A 32 -2.05 -6.78 -11.39
CA THR A 32 -1.02 -5.87 -10.89
C THR A 32 -0.71 -6.09 -9.41
N ILE A 33 -1.71 -6.24 -8.56
CA ILE A 33 -1.52 -6.52 -7.13
C ILE A 33 -0.84 -7.86 -6.93
N THR A 34 -1.22 -8.90 -7.67
CA THR A 34 -0.61 -10.22 -7.56
C THR A 34 0.87 -10.18 -7.94
N LEU A 35 1.20 -9.55 -9.07
CA LEU A 35 2.59 -9.37 -9.50
C LEU A 35 3.38 -8.55 -8.48
N ASN A 36 2.85 -7.41 -8.03
CA ASN A 36 3.52 -6.56 -7.06
C ASN A 36 3.71 -7.27 -5.71
N LEU A 37 2.76 -8.09 -5.27
CA LEU A 37 2.90 -8.91 -4.06
C LEU A 37 4.05 -9.91 -4.19
N VAL A 38 4.12 -10.65 -5.30
CA VAL A 38 5.20 -11.61 -5.55
C VAL A 38 6.57 -10.89 -5.53
N PHE A 39 6.71 -9.80 -6.28
CA PHE A 39 7.96 -9.03 -6.28
C PHE A 39 8.28 -8.39 -4.93
N THR A 40 7.26 -7.95 -4.18
CA THR A 40 7.43 -7.41 -2.83
C THR A 40 7.94 -8.49 -1.88
N ILE A 41 7.35 -9.68 -1.88
CA ILE A 41 7.77 -10.79 -1.01
C ILE A 41 9.23 -11.18 -1.30
N ILE A 42 9.59 -11.28 -2.58
CA ILE A 42 10.96 -11.60 -2.99
C ILE A 42 11.93 -10.49 -2.54
N SER A 43 11.64 -9.23 -2.89
CA SER A 43 12.54 -8.11 -2.61
C SER A 43 12.70 -7.82 -1.11
N VAL A 44 11.59 -7.77 -0.36
CA VAL A 44 11.61 -7.60 1.09
C VAL A 44 12.24 -8.81 1.76
N GLY A 45 12.00 -10.03 1.26
CA GLY A 45 12.66 -11.24 1.74
C GLY A 45 14.17 -11.18 1.62
N ILE A 46 14.70 -10.76 0.47
CA ILE A 46 16.14 -10.55 0.26
C ILE A 46 16.69 -9.49 1.23
N ILE A 47 15.98 -8.38 1.41
CA ILE A 47 16.38 -7.31 2.31
C ILE A 47 16.44 -7.81 3.76
N ILE A 48 15.42 -8.53 4.22
CA ILE A 48 15.39 -9.11 5.56
C ILE A 48 16.51 -10.13 5.75
N LEU A 49 16.75 -11.00 4.75
CA LEU A 49 17.85 -11.97 4.76
C LEU A 49 19.24 -11.32 4.61
N SER A 50 19.31 -10.05 4.23
CA SER A 50 20.56 -9.28 4.28
C SER A 50 20.77 -8.54 5.60
N ILE A 51 19.73 -8.41 6.42
CA ILE A 51 19.80 -7.72 7.73
C ILE A 51 19.94 -8.72 8.87
N ILE A 52 19.07 -9.73 8.93
CA ILE A 52 18.93 -10.62 10.09
C ILE A 52 20.15 -11.53 10.27
N PRO A 53 20.62 -12.27 9.25
CA PRO A 53 21.75 -13.18 9.42
C PRO A 53 23.03 -12.46 9.85
N GLU A 54 23.26 -11.23 9.38
CA GLU A 54 24.43 -10.41 9.74
C GLU A 54 24.43 -10.04 11.23
N LEU A 55 23.27 -10.04 11.91
CA LEU A 55 23.20 -9.87 13.37
C LEU A 55 23.72 -11.09 14.16
N PHE A 56 23.87 -12.23 13.49
CA PHE A 56 24.31 -13.51 14.07
C PHE A 56 25.64 -13.99 13.46
N ASP A 57 26.41 -13.10 12.83
CA ASP A 57 27.67 -13.42 12.11
C ASP A 57 27.50 -14.44 10.96
N TYR A 58 26.29 -14.54 10.40
CA TYR A 58 26.01 -15.32 9.19
C TYR A 58 25.75 -14.39 8.00
N GLU A 59 26.40 -14.62 6.85
CA GLU A 59 26.15 -13.82 5.65
C GLU A 59 25.50 -14.66 4.55
N ILE A 60 24.17 -14.53 4.39
CA ILE A 60 23.45 -15.12 3.25
C ILE A 60 23.46 -14.14 2.07
N PHE A 61 23.02 -12.90 2.34
CA PHE A 61 23.09 -11.79 1.39
C PHE A 61 23.86 -10.63 2.03
N ILE A 62 24.82 -10.08 1.30
CA ILE A 62 25.66 -9.00 1.79
C ILE A 62 24.86 -7.69 1.81
N TRP A 63 24.60 -7.13 2.99
CA TRP A 63 23.90 -5.85 3.16
C TRP A 63 24.51 -4.74 2.30
N GLN A 64 25.84 -4.68 2.23
CA GLN A 64 26.54 -3.67 1.42
C GLN A 64 26.19 -3.74 -0.07
N LYS A 65 25.67 -4.85 -0.60
CA LYS A 65 25.25 -4.96 -2.01
C LYS A 65 23.74 -4.77 -2.21
N SER A 66 22.99 -4.45 -1.16
CA SER A 66 21.51 -4.41 -1.19
C SER A 66 20.92 -3.06 -1.65
N GLY A 67 21.73 -2.07 -2.00
CA GLY A 67 21.28 -0.73 -2.39
C GLY A 67 20.23 -0.71 -3.50
N LEU A 68 20.49 -1.42 -4.61
CA LEU A 68 19.54 -1.53 -5.72
C LEU A 68 18.25 -2.24 -5.31
N MET A 69 18.38 -3.36 -4.57
CA MET A 69 17.22 -4.12 -4.11
C MET A 69 16.34 -3.29 -3.18
N THR A 70 16.95 -2.48 -2.31
CA THR A 70 16.26 -1.54 -1.41
C THR A 70 15.43 -0.54 -2.20
N ILE A 71 16.01 0.12 -3.21
CA ILE A 71 15.28 1.09 -4.06
C ILE A 71 14.14 0.42 -4.82
N LEU A 72 14.39 -0.76 -5.40
CA LEU A 72 13.35 -1.50 -6.12
C LEU A 72 12.19 -1.86 -5.19
N SER A 73 12.49 -2.38 -3.99
CA SER A 73 11.48 -2.73 -2.99
C SER A 73 10.61 -1.55 -2.56
N LEU A 74 11.20 -0.35 -2.40
CA LEU A 74 10.49 0.88 -2.06
C LEU A 74 9.40 1.18 -3.08
N SER A 75 9.75 1.14 -4.37
CA SER A 75 8.81 1.46 -5.45
C SER A 75 7.61 0.51 -5.49
N LEU A 76 7.83 -0.77 -5.18
CA LEU A 76 6.79 -1.79 -5.11
C LEU A 76 5.89 -1.61 -3.87
N VAL A 77 6.49 -1.36 -2.71
CA VAL A 77 5.78 -1.36 -1.42
C VAL A 77 4.94 -0.12 -1.21
N ILE A 78 5.37 1.06 -1.68
CA ILE A 78 4.66 2.34 -1.44
C ILE A 78 3.22 2.30 -1.96
N ASN A 79 3.00 1.74 -3.15
CA ASN A 79 1.71 1.82 -3.83
C ASN A 79 0.79 0.62 -3.56
N LEU A 80 1.34 -0.49 -3.06
CA LEU A 80 0.64 -1.76 -2.90
C LEU A 80 -0.60 -1.67 -1.98
N PRO A 81 -0.54 -1.01 -0.80
CA PRO A 81 -1.73 -0.86 0.06
C PRO A 81 -2.89 -0.18 -0.66
N ASN A 82 -2.62 0.92 -1.37
CA ASN A 82 -3.64 1.70 -2.06
C ASN A 82 -4.29 0.92 -3.21
N GLN A 83 -3.50 0.17 -3.97
CA GLN A 83 -4.03 -0.74 -4.99
C GLN A 83 -4.98 -1.78 -4.36
N PHE A 84 -4.62 -2.32 -3.20
CA PHE A 84 -5.44 -3.28 -2.48
C PHE A 84 -6.77 -2.67 -2.00
N PHE A 85 -6.73 -1.45 -1.45
CA PHE A 85 -7.93 -0.73 -1.01
C PHE A 85 -8.85 -0.38 -2.19
N GLU A 86 -8.29 0.08 -3.29
CA GLU A 86 -9.02 0.37 -4.52
C GLU A 86 -9.74 -0.89 -5.04
N LEU A 87 -9.02 -2.02 -5.13
CA LEU A 87 -9.63 -3.28 -5.57
C LEU A 87 -10.79 -3.70 -4.66
N LYS A 88 -10.64 -3.53 -3.35
CA LYS A 88 -11.66 -3.89 -2.38
C LYS A 88 -12.92 -3.02 -2.52
N LEU A 89 -12.73 -1.71 -2.66
CA LEU A 89 -13.81 -0.75 -2.89
C LEU A 89 -14.56 -1.02 -4.20
N LEU A 90 -13.85 -1.35 -5.28
CA LEU A 90 -14.48 -1.70 -6.56
C LEU A 90 -15.24 -3.02 -6.53
N LYS A 91 -14.71 -4.03 -5.82
CA LYS A 91 -15.44 -5.29 -5.58
C LYS A 91 -16.72 -5.03 -4.77
N HIS A 92 -16.63 -4.19 -3.74
CA HIS A 92 -17.79 -3.79 -2.97
C HIS A 92 -18.81 -3.06 -3.86
N LEU A 93 -18.37 -2.11 -4.69
CA LEU A 93 -19.22 -1.39 -5.65
C LEU A 93 -20.05 -2.32 -6.54
N LYS A 94 -19.51 -3.47 -6.94
CA LYS A 94 -20.24 -4.49 -7.72
C LYS A 94 -21.31 -5.24 -6.91
N LYS A 95 -21.13 -5.35 -5.60
CA LYS A 95 -22.04 -6.09 -4.72
C LYS A 95 -23.20 -5.26 -4.18
N ILE A 96 -23.02 -3.95 -4.01
CA ILE A 96 -24.08 -3.09 -3.45
C ILE A 96 -25.22 -2.88 -4.45
N ASN A 97 -26.40 -3.42 -4.11
CA ASN A 97 -27.62 -3.21 -4.86
C ASN A 97 -28.22 -1.82 -4.57
N SER A 98 -28.78 -1.15 -5.59
CA SER A 98 -29.15 0.29 -5.51
C SER A 98 -30.30 0.61 -4.55
N GLU A 99 -31.10 -0.38 -4.16
CA GLU A 99 -32.43 -0.16 -3.57
C GLU A 99 -32.50 -0.36 -2.04
N VAL A 100 -31.41 -0.82 -1.41
CA VAL A 100 -31.42 -1.08 0.03
C VAL A 100 -31.02 0.17 0.81
N GLU A 101 -31.97 0.78 1.50
CA GLU A 101 -31.70 1.73 2.58
C GLU A 101 -31.97 1.04 3.92
N PHE A 102 -31.03 1.19 4.86
CA PHE A 102 -31.13 0.59 6.19
C PHE A 102 -30.65 1.58 7.25
N GLU A 103 -31.14 1.40 8.47
CA GLU A 103 -30.80 2.27 9.60
C GLU A 103 -29.29 2.24 9.89
N GLY A 104 -28.65 3.41 9.93
CA GLY A 104 -27.21 3.55 10.16
C GLY A 104 -26.34 3.60 8.90
N ILE A 105 -26.92 3.52 7.69
CA ILE A 105 -26.17 3.68 6.43
C ILE A 105 -25.43 5.03 6.33
N ASP A 106 -26.02 6.12 6.85
CA ASP A 106 -25.40 7.45 6.79
C ASP A 106 -24.11 7.52 7.62
N LYS A 107 -24.09 6.86 8.78
CA LYS A 107 -22.87 6.74 9.60
C LYS A 107 -21.80 5.96 8.83
N LEU A 108 -22.18 4.85 8.20
CA LEU A 108 -21.26 4.05 7.39
C LEU A 108 -20.75 4.83 6.16
N ASN A 109 -21.60 5.66 5.52
CA ASN A 109 -21.18 6.51 4.40
C ASN A 109 -20.21 7.59 4.86
N ASN A 110 -20.47 8.25 5.98
CA ASN A 110 -19.56 9.24 6.57
C ASN A 110 -18.20 8.64 6.93
N GLU A 111 -18.20 7.46 7.55
CA GLU A 111 -16.96 6.72 7.85
C GLU A 111 -16.21 6.35 6.57
N LEU A 112 -16.92 5.85 5.55
CA LEU A 112 -16.34 5.49 4.26
C LEU A 112 -15.73 6.71 3.57
N LYS A 113 -16.45 7.84 3.57
CA LYS A 113 -15.99 9.11 3.00
C LYS A 113 -14.70 9.57 3.68
N SER A 114 -14.64 9.52 5.01
CA SER A 114 -13.42 9.83 5.75
C SER A 114 -12.24 8.92 5.37
N ILE A 115 -12.48 7.64 5.11
CA ILE A 115 -11.45 6.71 4.64
C ILE A 115 -11.01 7.10 3.23
N VAL A 116 -11.93 7.31 2.28
CA VAL A 116 -11.62 7.66 0.89
C VAL A 116 -10.88 9.00 0.80
N ASP A 117 -11.31 10.01 1.54
CA ASP A 117 -10.65 11.32 1.59
C ASP A 117 -9.21 11.22 2.11
N LYS A 118 -8.97 10.35 3.10
CA LYS A 118 -7.61 10.05 3.58
C LYS A 118 -6.78 9.31 2.56
N LEU A 119 -7.36 8.37 1.81
CA LEU A 119 -6.65 7.66 0.74
C LEU A 119 -6.28 8.63 -0.39
N ASN A 120 -7.20 9.49 -0.81
CA ASN A 120 -6.98 10.51 -1.84
C ASN A 120 -5.91 11.54 -1.45
N ASN A 121 -5.80 11.87 -0.16
CA ASN A 121 -4.83 12.82 0.35
C ASN A 121 -3.58 12.17 0.98
N GLY A 122 -3.48 10.83 0.98
CA GLY A 122 -2.57 10.07 1.83
C GLY A 122 -1.08 10.37 1.60
N ILE A 123 -0.70 10.64 0.34
CA ILE A 123 0.66 11.07 0.00
C ILE A 123 0.93 12.48 0.57
N LYS A 124 0.00 13.42 0.42
CA LYS A 124 0.15 14.80 0.96
C LYS A 124 0.09 14.89 2.49
N THR A 125 -0.55 13.93 3.17
CA THR A 125 -0.70 13.93 4.63
C THR A 125 0.42 13.20 5.36
N SER A 126 1.23 12.39 4.66
CA SER A 126 2.30 11.58 5.27
C SER A 126 3.69 12.14 4.99
N TRP A 127 3.93 13.41 5.32
CA TRP A 127 5.22 14.09 5.10
C TRP A 127 6.41 13.34 5.70
N SER A 128 6.24 12.72 6.86
CA SER A 128 7.28 11.89 7.50
C SER A 128 7.68 10.70 6.63
N LEU A 129 6.72 10.05 5.95
CA LEU A 129 6.97 8.93 5.05
C LEU A 129 7.69 9.41 3.78
N ILE A 130 7.30 10.57 3.23
CA ILE A 130 7.99 11.15 2.06
C ILE A 130 9.45 11.44 2.39
N ILE A 131 9.73 12.09 3.52
CA ILE A 131 11.09 12.41 3.96
C ILE A 131 11.91 11.12 4.11
N LEU A 132 11.32 10.09 4.73
CA LEU A 132 11.97 8.80 4.92
C LEU A 132 12.28 8.11 3.59
N VAL A 133 11.34 8.12 2.63
CA VAL A 133 11.54 7.55 1.29
C VAL A 133 12.65 8.28 0.55
N ILE A 134 12.68 9.62 0.58
CA ILE A 134 13.73 10.43 -0.06
C ILE A 134 15.10 10.11 0.56
N LEU A 135 15.17 10.03 1.89
CA LEU A 135 16.40 9.67 2.60
C LEU A 135 16.91 8.29 2.15
N ILE A 136 16.05 7.27 2.16
CA ILE A 136 16.45 5.91 1.74
C ILE A 136 16.87 5.90 0.27
N PHE A 137 16.17 6.64 -0.58
CA PHE A 137 16.48 6.72 -2.00
C PHE A 137 17.86 7.35 -2.26
N ILE A 138 18.18 8.48 -1.64
CA ILE A 138 19.48 9.15 -1.75
C ILE A 138 20.60 8.21 -1.26
N MET A 139 20.42 7.60 -0.10
CA MET A 139 21.42 6.71 0.50
C MET A 139 21.63 5.43 -0.32
N GLY A 140 20.55 4.90 -0.90
CA GLY A 140 20.59 3.76 -1.82
C GLY A 140 21.35 4.09 -3.10
N ILE A 141 21.09 5.24 -3.71
CA ILE A 141 21.83 5.69 -4.91
C ILE A 141 23.31 5.85 -4.58
N TRP A 142 23.63 6.49 -3.45
CA TRP A 142 25.02 6.64 -3.04
C TRP A 142 25.70 5.28 -2.84
N GLN A 143 25.02 4.30 -2.23
CA GLN A 143 25.56 2.95 -2.10
C GLN A 143 25.80 2.28 -3.45
N ILE A 144 24.90 2.44 -4.42
CA ILE A 144 25.05 1.86 -5.76
C ILE A 144 26.24 2.47 -6.51
N VAL A 145 26.39 3.81 -6.45
CA VAL A 145 27.41 4.53 -7.22
C VAL A 145 28.81 4.37 -6.61
N SER A 146 28.91 4.49 -5.28
CA SER A 146 30.21 4.45 -4.60
C SER A 146 30.66 3.05 -4.19
N GLY A 147 29.71 2.11 -4.03
CA GLY A 147 29.97 0.78 -3.50
C GLY A 147 30.38 0.73 -2.02
N ASN A 148 30.61 1.89 -1.38
CA ASN A 148 31.13 1.99 -0.02
C ASN A 148 30.58 3.24 0.68
N ASN A 149 29.26 3.40 0.74
CA ASN A 149 28.64 4.43 1.55
C ASN A 149 28.85 4.08 3.04
N PRO A 150 29.66 4.83 3.80
CA PRO A 150 29.99 4.49 5.18
C PRO A 150 28.76 4.47 6.11
N TYR A 151 27.70 5.16 5.71
CA TYR A 151 26.47 5.24 6.47
C TYR A 151 25.46 4.13 6.12
N TRP A 152 25.74 3.30 5.11
CA TRP A 152 24.81 2.27 4.63
C TRP A 152 24.43 1.27 5.73
N ILE A 153 25.37 0.96 6.64
CA ILE A 153 25.11 0.05 7.75
C ILE A 153 24.00 0.57 8.69
N PHE A 154 23.92 1.90 8.88
CA PHE A 154 22.90 2.51 9.72
C PHE A 154 21.52 2.55 9.02
N MET A 155 21.48 2.39 7.69
CA MET A 155 20.24 2.44 6.92
C MET A 155 19.31 1.25 7.19
N LYS A 156 19.79 0.19 7.84
CA LYS A 156 18.95 -0.93 8.31
C LYS A 156 17.75 -0.43 9.12
N VAL A 157 17.99 0.48 10.06
CA VAL A 157 16.96 1.04 10.96
C VAL A 157 15.87 1.83 10.20
N PRO A 158 16.19 2.88 9.42
CA PRO A 158 15.17 3.65 8.69
C PRO A 158 14.43 2.80 7.65
N ILE A 159 15.08 1.81 7.03
CA ILE A 159 14.43 0.89 6.09
C ILE A 159 13.44 -0.02 6.82
N SER A 160 13.82 -0.60 7.97
CA SER A 160 12.90 -1.37 8.80
C SER A 160 11.73 -0.53 9.32
N LEU A 161 11.99 0.70 9.76
CA LEU A 161 10.96 1.66 10.19
C LEU A 161 9.97 1.94 9.05
N PHE A 162 10.47 2.17 7.84
CA PHE A 162 9.66 2.40 6.65
C PHE A 162 8.67 1.24 6.40
N TYR A 163 9.15 -0.01 6.41
CA TYR A 163 8.26 -1.16 6.24
C TYR A 163 7.25 -1.28 7.38
N GLY A 164 7.68 -1.06 8.62
CA GLY A 164 6.79 -1.05 9.79
C GLY A 164 5.65 -0.04 9.63
N MET A 165 5.96 1.19 9.19
CA MET A 165 4.95 2.22 8.92
C MET A 165 3.95 1.80 7.84
N ILE A 166 4.42 1.23 6.73
CA ILE A 166 3.56 0.76 5.64
C ILE A 166 2.63 -0.38 6.13
N ILE A 167 3.17 -1.35 6.87
CA ILE A 167 2.40 -2.48 7.41
C ILE A 167 1.33 -1.98 8.39
N LEU A 168 1.68 -1.08 9.31
CA LEU A 168 0.73 -0.50 10.26
C LEU A 168 -0.37 0.29 9.55
N HIS A 169 0.00 1.11 8.56
CA HIS A 169 -0.97 1.83 7.73
C HIS A 169 -1.92 0.85 7.01
N PHE A 170 -1.37 -0.23 6.45
CA PHE A 170 -2.16 -1.26 5.78
C PHE A 170 -3.15 -1.91 6.76
N ILE A 171 -2.68 -2.41 7.90
CA ILE A 171 -3.52 -3.11 8.89
C ILE A 171 -4.65 -2.21 9.39
N THR A 172 -4.33 -0.99 9.81
CA THR A 172 -5.29 -0.06 10.41
C THR A 172 -6.38 0.35 9.42
N THR A 173 -6.00 0.71 8.20
CA THR A 173 -6.94 1.11 7.15
C THR A 173 -7.74 -0.09 6.65
N ASN A 174 -7.11 -1.24 6.45
CA ASN A 174 -7.77 -2.47 6.02
C ASN A 174 -8.85 -2.92 7.00
N ARG A 175 -8.58 -2.84 8.31
CA ARG A 175 -9.57 -3.17 9.37
C ARG A 175 -10.79 -2.25 9.30
N LYS A 176 -10.57 -0.93 9.23
CA LYS A 176 -11.67 0.06 9.13
C LYS A 176 -12.50 -0.15 7.88
N LEU A 177 -11.83 -0.31 6.74
CA LEU A 177 -12.48 -0.53 5.45
C LEU A 177 -13.26 -1.85 5.44
N ASN A 178 -12.70 -2.94 5.96
CA ASN A 178 -13.39 -4.22 6.07
C ASN A 178 -14.64 -4.14 6.93
N LYS A 179 -14.54 -3.53 8.11
CA LYS A 179 -15.67 -3.39 9.01
C LYS A 179 -16.81 -2.66 8.29
N ASN A 180 -16.51 -1.51 7.70
CA ASN A 180 -17.49 -0.69 7.00
C ASN A 180 -18.12 -1.41 5.80
N ILE A 181 -17.32 -2.09 4.97
CA ILE A 181 -17.81 -2.84 3.81
C ILE A 181 -18.68 -4.01 4.25
N ASN A 182 -18.21 -4.84 5.18
CA ASN A 182 -18.93 -6.04 5.60
C ASN A 182 -20.24 -5.68 6.30
N GLU A 183 -20.27 -4.60 7.08
CA GLU A 183 -21.48 -4.13 7.75
C GLU A 183 -22.52 -3.63 6.75
N ALA A 184 -22.10 -2.92 5.71
CA ALA A 184 -23.00 -2.53 4.62
C ALA A 184 -23.45 -3.74 3.77
N GLU A 185 -22.56 -4.68 3.46
CA GLU A 185 -22.89 -5.86 2.65
C GLU A 185 -23.93 -6.76 3.31
N LYS A 186 -23.97 -6.86 4.65
CA LYS A 186 -25.00 -7.65 5.38
C LYS A 186 -26.44 -7.31 5.00
N TYR A 187 -26.70 -6.07 4.61
CA TYR A 187 -28.04 -5.60 4.25
C TYR A 187 -28.25 -5.57 2.73
N CYS A 188 -27.18 -5.64 1.95
CA CYS A 188 -27.21 -5.41 0.50
C CYS A 188 -26.95 -6.65 -0.36
N SER A 189 -26.52 -7.76 0.25
CA SER A 189 -26.19 -9.04 -0.40
C SER A 189 -27.36 -10.00 -0.41
#